data_AF-A0A9D3T6P0-F1
#
_entry.id   AF-A0A9D3T6P0-F1
#
_cell.length_a   1.000
_cell.length_b   1.000
_cell.length_c   1.000
_cell.angle_alpha   90.00
_cell.angle_beta   90.00
_cell.angle_gamma   90.00
#
_symmetry.space_group_name_H-M   'P 1'
#
loop_
_entity.id
_entity.type
_entity.pdbx_description
1 polymer ?
#
loop_
_entity_poly.entity_id
_entity_poly.type
_entity_poly.pdbx_seq_one_letter_code
_entity_poly.pdbx_strand_id
1 'polypeptide(L)'
;MLLFHIALMLGLVGVCQCHYAQTLTCPHEAQQRGLHRVWCKQNSTLCCHGFAFSNGTRSLESEGVQVQYDNSAFTITVLQLSQGPGVYWCGLLDRDQTIIKLAEAYFYDPTPVYIWSIFRWLLMPLLPLSVIFMHFYTKRKVHKDKVGENLYEDFNMSSMAHREGDVQHDDNEMDRQ
;
A
#
# COMPACT_ATOMS: atom_id res chain seq x y z
N MET A 1 23.49 -2.02 0.07
CA MET A 1 22.61 -0.83 0.29
C MET A 1 21.38 -0.82 -0.61
N LEU A 2 21.48 -0.95 -1.93
CA LEU A 2 20.31 -0.92 -2.83
C LEU A 2 19.26 -2.01 -2.52
N LEU A 3 19.70 -3.26 -2.30
CA LEU A 3 18.84 -4.37 -1.88
C LEU A 3 18.15 -4.11 -0.53
N PHE A 4 18.80 -3.37 0.37
CA PHE A 4 18.25 -3.01 1.68
C PHE A 4 17.16 -1.93 1.53
N HIS A 5 17.34 -0.96 0.62
CA HIS A 5 16.30 0.01 0.28
C HIS A 5 15.15 -0.63 -0.49
N ILE A 6 15.40 -1.57 -1.41
CA ILE A 6 14.34 -2.32 -2.10
C ILE A 6 13.56 -3.18 -1.11
N ALA A 7 14.24 -3.86 -0.17
CA ALA A 7 13.60 -4.61 0.91
C ALA A 7 12.83 -3.71 1.89
N LEU A 8 13.33 -2.50 2.20
CA LEU A 8 12.64 -1.52 3.04
C LEU A 8 11.40 -0.94 2.34
N MET A 9 11.47 -0.69 1.03
CA MET A 9 10.33 -0.22 0.23
C MET A 9 9.29 -1.32 0.03
N LEU A 10 9.71 -2.58 -0.12
CA LEU A 10 8.80 -3.75 -0.13
C LEU A 10 8.21 -4.03 1.27
N GLY A 11 8.95 -3.75 2.35
CA GLY A 11 8.51 -3.91 3.74
C GLY A 11 7.59 -2.78 4.24
N LEU A 12 7.67 -1.58 3.67
CA LEU A 12 6.75 -0.47 3.94
C LEU A 12 5.44 -0.57 3.15
N VAL A 13 5.43 -1.34 2.06
CA VAL A 13 4.22 -2.00 1.54
C VAL A 13 3.94 -3.25 2.40
N GLY A 14 3.98 -3.08 3.71
CA GLY A 14 3.25 -3.97 4.60
C GLY A 14 1.81 -3.88 4.13
N VAL A 15 1.33 -4.94 3.48
CA VAL A 15 -0.07 -5.12 3.16
C VAL A 15 -0.78 -5.13 4.50
N CYS A 16 -1.16 -3.95 4.98
CA CYS A 16 -2.09 -3.84 6.06
C CYS A 16 -3.39 -4.38 5.47
N GLN A 17 -3.70 -5.64 5.76
CA GLN A 17 -5.04 -6.17 5.58
C GLN A 17 -5.92 -5.42 6.57
N CYS A 18 -6.26 -4.17 6.25
CA CYS A 18 -7.37 -3.49 6.85
C CYS A 18 -8.60 -4.26 6.36
N HIS A 19 -9.00 -5.30 7.09
CA HIS A 19 -10.33 -5.87 6.97
C HIS A 19 -11.30 -4.75 7.35
N TYR A 20 -11.71 -3.97 6.36
CA TYR A 20 -12.71 -2.94 6.52
C TYR A 20 -14.06 -3.65 6.64
N ALA A 21 -14.45 -3.94 7.87
CA ALA A 21 -15.76 -4.48 8.18
C ALA A 21 -16.80 -3.40 7.88
N GLN A 22 -17.68 -3.67 6.92
CA GLN A 22 -18.78 -2.78 6.59
C GLN A 22 -20.00 -3.17 7.41
N THR A 23 -20.72 -2.20 7.96
CA THR A 23 -21.86 -2.45 8.86
C THR A 23 -23.10 -1.66 8.44
N LEU A 24 -24.28 -2.25 8.61
CA LEU A 24 -25.57 -1.58 8.47
C LEU A 24 -26.40 -1.76 9.74
N THR A 25 -26.76 -0.65 10.39
CA THR A 25 -27.61 -0.66 11.57
C THR A 25 -29.06 -0.36 11.19
N CYS A 26 -29.98 -1.15 11.72
CA CYS A 26 -31.37 -1.22 11.32
C CYS A 26 -32.24 -0.92 12.55
N PRO A 27 -32.69 0.33 12.73
CA PRO A 27 -33.46 0.73 13.89
C PRO A 27 -34.87 0.13 13.85
N HIS A 28 -35.40 -0.28 15.00
CA HIS A 28 -36.76 -0.80 15.10
C HIS A 28 -37.43 -0.40 16.42
N GLU A 29 -38.75 -0.41 16.43
CA GLU A 29 -39.54 -0.14 17.63
C GLU A 29 -39.62 -1.38 18.54
N ALA A 30 -40.01 -1.16 19.80
CA ALA A 30 -40.16 -2.24 20.77
C ALA A 30 -41.24 -3.26 20.34
N GLN A 31 -42.34 -2.79 19.75
CA GLN A 31 -43.43 -3.63 19.24
C GLN A 31 -43.00 -4.54 18.08
N GLN A 32 -41.93 -4.16 17.37
CA GLN A 32 -41.40 -4.87 16.21
C GLN A 32 -40.34 -5.93 16.56
N ARG A 33 -39.95 -6.06 17.84
CA ARG A 33 -38.88 -7.00 18.26
C ARG A 33 -39.16 -8.46 17.91
N GLY A 34 -40.43 -8.85 17.84
CA GLY A 34 -40.84 -10.22 17.51
C GLY A 34 -40.85 -10.54 16.01
N LEU A 35 -40.76 -9.53 15.14
CA LEU A 35 -40.82 -9.71 13.68
C LEU A 35 -39.54 -10.35 13.15
N HIS A 36 -39.59 -10.93 11.95
CA HIS A 36 -38.42 -11.51 11.31
C HIS A 36 -37.50 -10.42 10.73
N ARG A 37 -36.21 -10.68 10.85
CA ARG A 37 -35.04 -10.09 10.18
C ARG A 37 -35.19 -10.11 8.68
N VAL A 38 -34.89 -9.06 7.93
CA VAL A 38 -34.63 -9.16 6.49
C VAL A 38 -33.26 -8.58 6.19
N TRP A 39 -32.48 -9.30 5.39
CA TRP A 39 -31.25 -8.83 4.77
C TRP A 39 -31.28 -9.20 3.30
N CYS A 40 -31.02 -8.24 2.43
CA CYS A 40 -31.04 -8.51 1.00
C CYS A 40 -30.29 -7.45 0.19
N LYS A 41 -29.89 -7.88 -1.00
CA LYS A 41 -29.31 -7.04 -2.03
C LYS A 41 -30.41 -6.49 -2.92
N GLN A 42 -30.32 -5.21 -3.26
CA GLN A 42 -31.21 -4.61 -4.24
C GLN A 42 -30.89 -5.15 -5.64
N ASN A 43 -31.90 -5.67 -6.33
CA ASN A 43 -31.79 -6.11 -7.73
C ASN A 43 -32.42 -5.08 -8.69
N SER A 44 -33.50 -4.41 -8.25
CA SER A 44 -34.13 -3.30 -8.97
C SER A 44 -34.71 -2.30 -7.97
N THR A 45 -35.34 -1.22 -8.45
CA THR A 45 -35.98 -0.21 -7.59
C THR A 45 -37.03 -0.81 -6.64
N LEU A 46 -37.69 -1.90 -7.01
CA LEU A 46 -38.76 -2.54 -6.23
C LEU A 46 -38.44 -3.98 -5.78
N CYS A 47 -37.39 -4.59 -6.32
CA CYS A 47 -37.06 -5.99 -6.02
C CYS A 47 -35.75 -6.12 -5.25
N CYS A 48 -35.71 -7.10 -4.36
CA CYS A 48 -34.51 -7.51 -3.64
C CYS A 48 -34.32 -9.02 -3.72
N HIS A 49 -33.09 -9.46 -3.47
CA HIS A 49 -32.76 -10.87 -3.32
C HIS A 49 -32.01 -11.08 -2.01
N GLY A 50 -32.49 -12.00 -1.19
CA GLY A 50 -31.96 -12.25 0.14
C GLY A 50 -32.89 -13.14 0.94
N PHE A 51 -32.86 -13.00 2.26
CA PHE A 51 -33.50 -13.94 3.17
C PHE A 51 -34.07 -13.25 4.39
N ALA A 52 -35.09 -13.88 4.96
CA ALA A 52 -35.65 -13.52 6.24
C ALA A 52 -35.12 -14.45 7.34
N PHE A 53 -34.89 -13.94 8.55
CA PHE A 53 -34.31 -14.71 9.66
C PHE A 53 -34.91 -14.33 11.02
N SER A 54 -34.85 -15.23 11.99
CA SER A 54 -35.54 -15.09 13.27
C SER A 54 -34.85 -14.17 14.29
N ASN A 55 -35.57 -13.93 15.38
CA ASN A 55 -35.07 -13.63 16.73
C ASN A 55 -33.69 -14.19 17.08
N GLY A 56 -32.61 -13.43 17.20
CA GLY A 56 -31.37 -13.94 17.81
C GLY A 56 -30.46 -14.77 16.89
N THR A 57 -30.73 -14.81 15.59
CA THR A 57 -29.77 -15.36 14.61
C THR A 57 -28.52 -14.50 14.60
N ARG A 58 -27.39 -15.04 15.07
CA ARG A 58 -26.13 -14.25 15.22
C ARG A 58 -25.24 -14.24 14.00
N SER A 59 -25.42 -15.20 13.09
CA SER A 59 -24.65 -15.28 11.86
C SER A 59 -25.44 -15.97 10.78
N LEU A 60 -25.23 -15.52 9.55
CA LEU A 60 -25.66 -16.21 8.34
C LEU A 60 -24.42 -16.54 7.53
N GLU A 61 -23.87 -17.73 7.79
CA GLU A 61 -22.61 -18.20 7.22
C GLU A 61 -22.65 -18.26 5.69
N SER A 62 -23.78 -18.70 5.11
CA SER A 62 -23.99 -18.74 3.66
C SER A 62 -23.85 -17.37 2.99
N GLU A 63 -23.99 -16.30 3.76
CA GLU A 63 -24.08 -14.92 3.28
C GLU A 63 -22.91 -14.08 3.78
N GLY A 64 -22.01 -14.67 4.57
CA GLY A 64 -20.85 -13.98 5.11
C GLY A 64 -21.22 -12.79 5.99
N VAL A 65 -22.33 -12.87 6.75
CA VAL A 65 -22.76 -11.78 7.65
C VAL A 65 -22.88 -12.23 9.10
N GLN A 66 -22.58 -11.31 10.01
CA GLN A 66 -22.84 -11.43 11.45
C GLN A 66 -23.90 -10.41 11.86
N VAL A 67 -24.71 -10.77 12.85
CA VAL A 67 -25.80 -9.91 13.34
C VAL A 67 -25.66 -9.72 14.84
N GLN A 68 -25.68 -8.46 15.26
CA GLN A 68 -25.71 -8.04 16.65
C GLN A 68 -27.07 -7.40 16.93
N TYR A 69 -27.60 -7.65 18.12
CA TYR A 69 -28.93 -7.19 18.51
C TYR A 69 -28.83 -6.25 19.69
N ASP A 70 -29.49 -5.11 19.56
CA ASP A 70 -29.72 -4.14 20.61
C ASP A 70 -31.23 -4.01 20.87
N ASN A 71 -31.58 -3.25 21.91
CA ASN A 71 -32.97 -3.06 22.30
C ASN A 71 -33.82 -2.32 21.26
N SER A 72 -33.20 -1.50 20.41
CA SER A 72 -33.85 -0.61 19.45
C SER A 72 -33.28 -0.73 18.04
N ALA A 73 -32.38 -1.68 17.81
CA ALA A 73 -31.77 -1.90 16.51
C ALA A 73 -31.18 -3.30 16.40
N PHE A 74 -30.93 -3.74 15.17
CA PHE A 74 -29.97 -4.81 14.90
C PHE A 74 -28.92 -4.29 13.93
N THR A 75 -27.68 -4.72 14.11
CA THR A 75 -26.55 -4.32 13.27
C THR A 75 -26.03 -5.52 12.52
N ILE A 76 -25.97 -5.39 11.20
CA ILE A 76 -25.42 -6.41 10.29
C ILE A 76 -24.00 -6.01 9.96
N THR A 77 -23.05 -6.88 10.30
CA THR A 77 -21.64 -6.77 9.91
C THR A 77 -21.38 -7.68 8.73
N VAL A 78 -20.97 -7.11 7.61
CA VAL A 78 -20.64 -7.83 6.38
C VAL A 78 -19.17 -8.24 6.42
N LEU A 79 -18.93 -9.55 6.49
CA LEU A 79 -17.60 -10.16 6.41
C LEU A 79 -17.22 -10.46 4.96
N GLN A 80 -18.20 -10.86 4.15
CA GLN A 80 -18.04 -11.15 2.74
C GLN A 80 -19.31 -10.80 1.97
N LEU A 81 -19.16 -10.26 0.76
CA LEU A 81 -20.27 -9.97 -0.14
C LEU A 81 -20.56 -11.17 -1.04
N SER A 82 -21.36 -12.13 -0.56
CA SER A 82 -21.81 -13.32 -1.31
C SER A 82 -22.39 -12.97 -2.69
N GLN A 83 -23.17 -11.90 -2.74
CA GLN A 83 -23.84 -11.41 -3.96
C GLN A 83 -23.06 -10.28 -4.65
N GLY A 84 -21.82 -9.98 -4.22
CA GLY A 84 -20.98 -8.90 -4.74
C GLY A 84 -21.36 -7.48 -4.28
N PRO A 85 -20.65 -6.45 -4.77
CA PRO A 85 -20.89 -5.06 -4.38
C PRO A 85 -22.25 -4.55 -4.86
N GLY A 86 -22.78 -3.54 -4.17
CA GLY A 86 -24.04 -2.91 -4.51
C GLY A 86 -24.80 -2.36 -3.32
N VAL A 87 -26.05 -1.96 -3.57
CA VAL A 87 -26.96 -1.49 -2.51
C VAL A 87 -27.56 -2.69 -1.80
N TYR A 88 -27.41 -2.70 -0.48
CA TYR A 88 -28.10 -3.63 0.42
C TYR A 88 -29.03 -2.86 1.31
N TRP A 89 -30.07 -3.55 1.76
CA TRP A 89 -30.96 -3.00 2.76
C TRP A 89 -31.34 -4.06 3.78
N CYS A 90 -31.73 -3.57 4.94
CA CYS A 90 -32.28 -4.39 6.00
C CYS A 90 -33.67 -3.91 6.34
N GLY A 91 -34.47 -4.84 6.84
CA GLY A 91 -35.86 -4.58 7.13
C GLY A 91 -36.45 -5.58 8.10
N LEU A 92 -37.75 -5.47 8.29
CA LEU A 92 -38.54 -6.41 9.06
C LEU A 92 -39.59 -7.02 8.15
N LEU A 93 -39.83 -8.32 8.31
CA LEU A 93 -40.96 -8.98 7.66
C LEU A 93 -42.15 -8.94 8.62
N ASP A 94 -43.17 -8.18 8.22
CA ASP A 94 -44.43 -8.09 8.95
C ASP A 94 -45.27 -9.36 8.77
N ARG A 95 -46.33 -9.50 9.57
CA ARG A 95 -47.24 -10.66 9.56
C ARG A 95 -47.93 -10.85 8.21
N ASP A 96 -48.21 -9.76 7.50
CA ASP A 96 -48.83 -9.76 6.17
C ASP A 96 -47.80 -10.00 5.04
N GLN A 97 -46.63 -10.54 5.36
CA GLN A 97 -45.51 -10.76 4.44
C GLN A 97 -45.00 -9.48 3.75
N THR A 98 -45.36 -8.32 4.30
CA THR A 98 -44.88 -7.02 3.82
C THR A 98 -43.52 -6.74 4.43
N ILE A 99 -42.58 -6.28 3.61
CA ILE A 99 -41.24 -5.93 4.08
C ILE A 99 -41.17 -4.45 4.42
N ILE A 100 -40.90 -4.15 5.68
CA ILE A 100 -40.68 -2.80 6.19
C ILE A 100 -39.18 -2.53 6.08
N LYS A 101 -38.77 -1.73 5.10
CA LYS A 101 -37.37 -1.29 4.95
C LYS A 101 -37.01 -0.34 6.08
N LEU A 102 -35.90 -0.62 6.77
CA LEU A 102 -35.42 0.19 7.91
C LEU A 102 -34.20 1.04 7.55
N ALA A 103 -33.25 0.47 6.81
CA ALA A 103 -32.04 1.17 6.40
C ALA A 103 -31.49 0.60 5.09
N GLU A 104 -30.68 1.40 4.39
CA GLU A 104 -29.94 0.98 3.19
C GLU A 104 -28.51 1.53 3.20
N ALA A 105 -27.60 0.81 2.57
CA ALA A 105 -26.23 1.26 2.34
C ALA A 105 -25.64 0.61 1.09
N TYR A 106 -24.69 1.30 0.47
CA TYR A 106 -23.87 0.72 -0.60
C TYR A 106 -22.65 0.04 0.01
N PHE A 107 -22.46 -1.24 -0.32
CA PHE A 107 -21.32 -2.04 0.10
C PHE A 107 -20.36 -2.24 -1.06
N TYR A 108 -19.09 -1.91 -0.82
CA TYR A 108 -18.01 -2.05 -1.78
C TYR A 108 -17.31 -3.40 -1.60
N ASP A 109 -16.81 -3.95 -2.71
CA ASP A 109 -15.94 -5.12 -2.65
C ASP A 109 -14.53 -4.65 -2.27
N PRO A 110 -13.96 -5.10 -1.13
CA PRO A 110 -12.63 -4.69 -0.70
C PRO A 110 -11.50 -5.38 -1.48
N THR A 111 -11.79 -6.11 -2.56
CA THR A 111 -10.78 -6.84 -3.34
C THR A 111 -9.59 -5.96 -3.73
N PRO A 112 -8.35 -6.47 -3.56
CA PRO A 112 -7.11 -5.74 -3.84
C PRO A 112 -6.84 -5.55 -5.34
N VAL A 113 -7.83 -5.77 -6.22
CA VAL A 113 -7.68 -5.57 -7.68
C VAL A 113 -7.26 -4.13 -7.98
N TYR A 114 -7.77 -3.18 -7.22
CA TYR A 114 -7.37 -1.77 -7.33
C TYR A 114 -5.93 -1.54 -6.84
N ILE A 115 -5.53 -2.20 -5.75
CA ILE A 115 -4.17 -2.12 -5.18
C ILE A 115 -3.15 -2.67 -6.18
N TRP A 116 -3.42 -3.82 -6.80
CA TRP A 116 -2.56 -4.40 -7.83
C TRP A 116 -2.45 -3.52 -9.07
N SER A 117 -3.54 -2.86 -9.48
CA SER A 117 -3.52 -1.90 -10.58
C SER A 117 -2.60 -0.72 -10.26
N ILE A 118 -2.71 -0.12 -9.08
CA ILE A 118 -1.85 0.99 -8.65
C ILE A 118 -0.39 0.56 -8.58
N PHE A 119 -0.09 -0.60 -7.99
CA PHE A 119 1.28 -1.12 -7.98
C PHE A 119 1.83 -1.31 -9.39
N ARG A 120 1.02 -1.81 -10.32
CA ARG A 120 1.44 -1.98 -11.72
C ARG A 120 1.74 -0.64 -12.39
N TRP A 121 0.93 0.39 -12.15
CA TRP A 121 1.15 1.73 -12.71
C TRP A 121 2.31 2.48 -12.06
N LEU A 122 2.63 2.22 -10.80
CA LEU A 122 3.79 2.80 -10.12
C LEU A 122 5.09 2.05 -10.44
N LEU A 123 5.08 0.72 -10.46
CA LEU A 123 6.27 -0.10 -10.73
C LEU A 123 6.75 0.00 -12.18
N MET A 124 5.84 0.12 -13.15
CA MET A 124 6.17 0.25 -14.57
C MET A 124 7.12 1.43 -14.90
N PRO A 125 6.86 2.67 -14.44
CA PRO A 125 7.77 3.80 -14.67
C PRO A 125 8.97 3.83 -13.70
N LEU A 126 8.84 3.30 -12.47
CA LEU A 126 9.94 3.31 -11.49
C LEU A 126 11.10 2.38 -11.87
N LEU A 127 10.80 1.21 -12.46
CA LEU A 127 11.82 0.26 -12.89
C LEU A 127 12.81 0.85 -13.92
N PRO A 128 12.39 1.43 -15.06
CA PRO A 128 13.31 2.02 -16.03
C PRO A 128 14.05 3.24 -15.47
N LEU A 129 13.38 4.08 -14.66
CA LEU A 129 14.04 5.21 -14.01
C LEU A 129 15.18 4.76 -13.09
N SER A 130 15.00 3.67 -12.33
CA SER A 130 16.04 3.12 -11.46
C SER A 130 17.27 2.60 -12.24
N VAL A 131 17.05 1.98 -13.40
CA VAL A 131 18.11 1.48 -14.29
C VAL A 131 18.87 2.65 -14.91
N ILE A 132 18.16 3.67 -15.37
CA ILE A 132 18.75 4.90 -15.93
C ILE A 132 19.60 5.60 -14.86
N PHE A 133 19.06 5.75 -13.64
CA PHE A 133 19.79 6.37 -12.53
C PHE A 133 21.06 5.58 -12.22
N MET A 134 21.00 4.25 -12.15
CA MET A 134 22.17 3.40 -11.93
C MET A 134 23.23 3.56 -13.01
N HIS A 135 22.83 3.63 -14.27
CA HIS A 135 23.75 3.86 -15.39
C HIS A 135 24.46 5.22 -15.30
N PHE A 136 23.77 6.27 -14.86
CA PHE A 136 24.40 7.58 -14.62
C PHE A 136 25.36 7.56 -13.42
N TYR A 137 25.02 6.83 -12.36
CA TYR A 137 25.88 6.68 -11.18
C TYR A 137 27.17 5.93 -11.49
N THR A 138 27.11 4.82 -12.22
CA THR A 138 28.30 4.07 -12.62
C THR A 138 29.18 4.88 -13.57
N LYS A 139 28.59 5.59 -14.54
CA LYS A 139 29.33 6.46 -15.47
C LYS A 139 30.04 7.61 -14.74
N ARG A 140 29.38 8.25 -13.77
CA ARG A 140 29.99 9.31 -12.95
C ARG A 140 31.13 8.78 -12.07
N LYS A 141 31.00 7.56 -11.54
CA LYS A 141 32.08 6.93 -10.74
C LYS A 141 33.32 6.70 -11.60
N VAL A 142 33.16 6.07 -12.76
CA VAL A 142 34.25 5.83 -13.71
C VAL A 142 34.92 7.13 -14.16
N HIS A 143 34.17 8.21 -14.36
CA HIS A 143 34.74 9.51 -14.71
C HIS A 143 35.53 10.14 -13.55
N LYS A 144 35.08 9.99 -12.30
CA LYS A 144 35.82 10.47 -11.13
C LYS A 144 37.12 9.68 -10.92
N ASP A 145 37.09 8.37 -11.14
CA ASP A 145 38.27 7.52 -11.00
C ASP A 145 39.33 7.88 -12.06
N LYS A 146 38.92 8.10 -13.33
CA LYS A 146 39.82 8.57 -14.40
C LYS A 146 40.39 9.97 -14.16
N VAL A 147 39.60 10.90 -13.61
CA VAL A 147 40.08 12.25 -13.28
C VAL A 147 41.04 12.20 -12.08
N GLY A 148 40.84 11.28 -11.13
CA GLY A 148 41.75 11.06 -10.01
C GLY A 148 43.10 10.46 -10.44
N GLU A 149 43.11 9.54 -11.40
CA GLU A 149 44.35 8.99 -11.99
C GLU A 149 45.15 10.05 -12.77
N ASN A 150 44.47 10.86 -13.60
CA ASN A 150 45.13 11.94 -14.34
C ASN A 150 45.74 13.01 -13.41
N LEU A 151 45.12 13.29 -12.27
CA LEU A 151 45.66 14.25 -11.29
C LEU A 151 46.90 13.69 -10.54
N TYR A 152 47.05 12.37 -10.49
CA TYR A 152 48.20 11.70 -9.87
C TYR A 152 49.38 11.58 -10.84
N GLU A 153 49.13 11.41 -12.15
CA GLU A 153 50.18 11.47 -13.17
C GLU A 153 50.77 12.88 -13.32
N ASP A 154 49.95 13.94 -13.24
CA ASP A 154 50.45 15.33 -13.27
C ASP A 154 51.34 15.66 -12.04
N PHE A 155 51.01 15.13 -10.85
CA PHE A 155 51.84 15.30 -9.66
C PHE A 155 53.14 14.48 -9.71
N ASN A 156 53.12 13.28 -10.31
CA ASN A 156 54.31 12.46 -10.48
C ASN A 156 55.29 13.04 -11.52
N MET A 157 54.78 13.69 -12.57
CA MET A 157 55.64 14.29 -13.60
C MET A 157 56.32 15.59 -13.12
N SER A 158 55.72 16.32 -12.17
CA SER A 158 56.34 17.49 -11.55
C SER A 158 57.33 17.17 -10.43
N SER A 159 57.26 15.97 -9.82
CA SER A 159 58.15 15.55 -8.73
C SER A 159 59.50 14.98 -9.21
N MET A 160 59.63 14.57 -10.47
CA MET A 160 60.88 14.04 -11.02
C MET A 160 61.80 15.09 -11.67
N ALA A 161 61.34 16.32 -11.85
CA ALA A 161 62.11 17.39 -12.51
C ALA A 161 63.02 18.20 -11.56
N HIS A 162 63.06 17.92 -10.25
CA HIS A 162 63.75 18.77 -9.27
C HIS A 162 64.82 18.08 -8.42
N ARG A 163 65.41 16.98 -8.92
CA ARG A 163 66.45 16.26 -8.18
C ARG A 163 67.68 15.95 -9.02
N GLU A 164 68.28 16.98 -9.61
CA GLU A 164 69.67 16.91 -10.08
C GLU A 164 70.35 18.27 -9.94
N GLY A 165 71.39 18.34 -9.12
CA GLY A 165 72.41 19.40 -9.16
C GLY A 165 72.30 20.51 -8.12
N ASP A 166 72.67 20.24 -6.88
CA ASP A 166 73.29 21.26 -6.02
C ASP A 166 74.25 20.59 -5.02
N VAL A 167 75.50 20.39 -5.46
CA VAL A 167 76.66 20.22 -4.57
C VAL A 167 77.87 20.90 -5.23
N GLN A 168 78.07 22.17 -4.89
CA GLN A 168 79.28 22.98 -5.07
C GLN A 168 79.13 24.05 -3.97
N HIS A 169 80.08 24.44 -3.14
CA HIS A 169 81.54 24.47 -3.13
C HIS A 169 81.91 25.01 -1.73
N ASP A 170 83.00 24.57 -1.11
CA ASP A 170 83.95 25.46 -0.42
C ASP A 170 85.11 24.64 0.14
N ASP A 171 86.33 24.95 -0.27
CA ASP A 171 87.25 25.70 0.61
C ASP A 171 88.56 26.00 -0.11
N ASN A 172 89.00 27.24 0.11
CA ASN A 172 90.26 27.85 -0.28
C ASN A 172 91.51 27.02 0.12
N GLU A 173 92.61 27.29 -0.58
CA GLU A 173 93.81 27.95 -0.02
C GLU A 173 95.08 27.53 -0.81
N MET A 174 95.91 28.53 -1.13
CA MET A 174 97.38 28.55 -0.98
C MET A 174 98.29 28.63 -2.23
N ASP A 175 99.21 29.59 -2.08
CA ASP A 175 100.51 29.87 -2.73
C ASP A 175 100.51 30.57 -4.11
N ARG A 176 100.94 31.85 -4.16
CA ARG A 176 102.35 32.35 -4.27
C ARG A 176 102.99 31.82 -5.56
N GLN A 177 103.36 32.65 -6.53
CA GLN A 177 104.41 33.68 -6.51
C GLN A 177 104.35 34.51 -7.79
#